data_AF-A0A2N8MCK1-F1
#
_entry.id   AF-A0A2N8MCK1-F1
#
_cell.length_a   1.000
_cell.length_b   1.000
_cell.length_c   1.000
_cell.angle_alpha   90.00
_cell.angle_beta   90.00
_cell.angle_gamma   90.00
#
_symmetry.space_group_name_H-M   'P 1'
#
loop_
_entity.id
_entity.type
_entity.pdbx_description
1 polymer ?
#
loop_
_entity_poly.entity_id
_entity_poly.type
_entity_poly.pdbx_seq_one_letter_code
_entity_poly.pdbx_strand_id
1 'polypeptide(L)' 'MAQSPKHPAGEHHHQAAAHHHAAVHHHHQAAHHHDLGEHKEAKEHATAALEHSELAHKHSTTAHGHSHK' A
#
# COMPACT_ATOMS: atom_id res chain seq x y z
N MET A 1 2.42 -32.73 0.23
CA MET A 1 1.77 -31.73 1.11
C MET A 1 0.81 -30.94 0.25
N ALA A 2 -0.50 -31.11 0.43
CA ALA A 2 -1.48 -30.35 -0.32
C ALA A 2 -1.41 -28.89 0.15
N GLN A 3 -0.92 -28.01 -0.72
CA GLN A 3 -1.04 -26.57 -0.49
C GLN A 3 -2.54 -26.28 -0.56
N SER A 4 -3.14 -25.96 0.58
CA SER A 4 -4.51 -25.45 0.65
C SER A 4 -4.66 -24.39 -0.44
N PRO A 5 -5.73 -24.40 -1.26
CA PRO A 5 -5.92 -23.38 -2.27
C PRO A 5 -5.92 -22.03 -1.54
N LYS A 6 -4.86 -21.24 -1.70
CA LYS A 6 -4.76 -19.90 -1.13
C LYS A 6 -6.00 -19.17 -1.64
N HIS A 7 -6.89 -18.82 -0.71
CA HIS A 7 -8.08 -18.08 -1.07
C HIS A 7 -7.62 -16.84 -1.85
N PRO A 8 -8.18 -16.53 -3.04
CA PRO A 8 -7.70 -15.41 -3.86
C PRO A 8 -7.74 -14.08 -3.09
N ALA A 9 -8.64 -13.93 -2.12
CA ALA A 9 -8.65 -12.80 -1.19
C ALA A 9 -7.36 -12.68 -0.35
N GLY A 10 -6.73 -13.80 0.04
CA GLY A 10 -5.51 -13.81 0.84
C GLY A 10 -4.33 -13.18 0.10
N GLU A 11 -4.14 -13.49 -1.18
CA GLU A 11 -3.08 -12.87 -1.98
C GLU A 11 -3.30 -11.36 -2.14
N HIS A 12 -4.54 -10.93 -2.38
CA HIS A 12 -4.86 -9.51 -2.43
C HIS A 12 -4.70 -8.81 -1.07
N HIS A 13 -4.98 -9.47 0.06
CA HIS A 13 -4.67 -8.91 1.38
C HIS A 13 -3.15 -8.73 1.57
N HIS A 14 -2.34 -9.69 1.15
CA HIS A 14 -0.88 -9.55 1.22
C HIS A 14 -0.36 -8.41 0.32
N GLN A 15 -0.88 -8.28 -0.90
CA GLN A 15 -0.55 -7.17 -1.80
C GLN A 15 -0.96 -5.82 -1.22
N ALA A 16 -2.18 -5.73 -0.67
CA ALA A 16 -2.65 -4.52 0.01
C ALA A 16 -1.75 -4.14 1.18
N ALA A 17 -1.37 -5.11 2.02
CA ALA A 17 -0.48 -4.88 3.16
C ALA A 17 0.90 -4.39 2.71
N ALA A 18 1.48 -4.98 1.65
CA ALA A 18 2.77 -4.56 1.11
C ALA A 18 2.73 -3.11 0.61
N HIS A 19 1.68 -2.73 -0.12
CA HIS A 19 1.49 -1.37 -0.58
C HIS A 19 1.23 -0.38 0.56
N HIS A 20 0.45 -0.75 1.58
CA HIS A 20 0.30 0.08 2.78
C HIS A 20 1.63 0.30 3.50
N HIS A 21 2.48 -0.73 3.61
CA HIS A 21 3.81 -0.59 4.19
C HIS A 21 4.67 0.39 3.38
N ALA A 22 4.68 0.28 2.05
CA ALA A 22 5.40 1.21 1.18
C ALA A 22 4.87 2.65 1.33
N ALA A 23 3.55 2.83 1.39
CA ALA A 23 2.92 4.13 1.60
C ALA A 23 3.32 4.76 2.94
N VAL A 24 3.31 3.98 4.03
CA VAL A 24 3.76 4.43 5.36
C VAL A 24 5.23 4.85 5.32
N HIS A 25 6.10 4.06 4.69
CA HIS A 25 7.51 4.42 4.51
C HIS A 25 7.66 5.77 3.79
N HIS A 26 6.93 5.98 2.69
CA HIS A 26 6.98 7.25 1.97
C HIS A 26 6.36 8.41 2.75
N HIS A 27 5.32 8.19 3.56
CA HIS A 27 4.81 9.22 4.46
C HIS A 27 5.87 9.66 5.49
N HIS A 28 6.63 8.73 6.06
CA HIS A 28 7.73 9.06 6.97
C HIS A 28 8.83 9.86 6.27
N GLN A 29 9.20 9.50 5.04
CA GLN A 29 10.18 10.27 4.27
C GLN A 29 9.65 11.65 3.91
N ALA A 30 8.41 11.76 3.43
CA ALA A 30 7.78 13.03 3.10
C ALA A 30 7.75 13.98 4.31
N ALA A 31 7.41 13.46 5.50
CA ALA A 31 7.44 14.23 6.75
C ALA A 31 8.85 14.71 7.07
N HIS A 32 9.84 13.81 7.03
CA HIS A 32 11.25 14.15 7.25
C HIS A 32 11.75 15.26 6.30
N HIS A 33 11.49 15.13 5.00
CA HIS A 33 11.88 16.14 4.01
C HIS A 33 11.10 17.46 4.18
N HIS A 34 9.83 17.40 4.62
CA HIS A 34 9.08 18.61 4.97
C HIS A 34 9.71 19.35 6.15
N ASP A 35 10.14 18.63 7.19
CA ASP A 35 10.80 19.21 8.36
C ASP A 35 12.16 19.85 8.02
N LEU A 36 12.85 19.34 6.99
CA LEU A 36 14.10 19.90 6.47
C LEU A 36 13.90 21.06 5.47
N GLY A 37 12.66 21.33 5.04
CA GLY A 37 12.35 22.32 4.00
C GLY A 37 12.61 21.84 2.57
N GLU A 38 12.86 20.56 2.37
CA GLU A 38 13.08 19.91 1.07
C GLU A 38 11.75 19.61 0.37
N HIS A 39 11.00 20.66 0.04
CA HIS A 39 9.63 20.56 -0.46
C HIS A 39 9.47 19.72 -1.73
N LYS A 40 10.50 19.66 -2.59
CA LYS A 40 10.45 18.87 -3.82
C LYS A 40 10.47 17.37 -3.51
N GLU A 41 11.43 16.92 -2.73
CA GLU A 41 11.56 15.51 -2.30
C GLU A 41 10.37 15.09 -1.44
N ALA A 42 9.91 15.98 -0.55
CA ALA A 42 8.71 15.75 0.23
C ALA A 42 7.48 15.50 -0.64
N LYS A 43 7.31 16.28 -1.73
CA LYS A 43 6.22 16.09 -2.69
C LYS A 43 6.34 14.79 -3.47
N GLU A 44 7.54 14.39 -3.88
CA GLU A 44 7.76 13.11 -4.57
C GLU A 44 7.37 11.94 -3.67
N HIS A 45 7.81 11.95 -2.41
CA HIS A 45 7.41 10.95 -1.43
C HIS A 45 5.91 11.00 -1.11
N ALA A 46 5.31 12.18 -0.97
CA ALA A 46 3.87 12.29 -0.76
C ALA A 46 3.06 11.73 -1.95
N THR A 47 3.56 11.91 -3.18
CA THR A 47 2.93 11.37 -4.40
C THR A 47 3.05 9.84 -4.42
N ALA A 48 4.24 9.30 -4.16
CA ALA A 48 4.46 7.85 -4.10
C ALA A 48 3.61 7.19 -2.99
N ALA A 49 3.46 7.85 -1.83
CA ALA A 49 2.60 7.38 -0.76
C ALA A 49 1.12 7.31 -1.18
N LEU A 50 0.65 8.31 -1.93
CA LEU A 50 -0.70 8.34 -2.49
C LEU A 50 -0.92 7.18 -3.47
N GLU A 51 -0.03 7.02 -4.45
CA GLU A 51 -0.13 5.95 -5.46
C GLU A 51 -0.17 4.57 -4.81
N HIS A 52 0.70 4.32 -3.82
CA HIS A 52 0.68 3.07 -3.08
C HIS A 52 -0.58 2.89 -2.24
N SER A 53 -1.11 3.95 -1.63
CA SER A 53 -2.38 3.89 -0.90
C SER A 53 -3.57 3.55 -1.80
N GLU A 54 -3.60 4.11 -3.02
CA GLU A 54 -4.61 3.77 -4.02
C GLU A 54 -4.51 2.32 -4.48
N LEU A 55 -3.29 1.81 -4.72
CA LEU A 55 -3.08 0.39 -5.04
C LEU A 55 -3.50 -0.52 -3.89
N ALA A 56 -3.14 -0.17 -2.66
CA ALA A 56 -3.51 -0.92 -1.47
C ALA A 56 -5.04 -0.98 -1.29
N HIS A 57 -5.72 0.14 -1.53
CA HIS A 57 -7.17 0.24 -1.47
C HIS A 57 -7.86 -0.60 -2.57
N LYS A 58 -7.33 -0.58 -3.80
CA LYS A 58 -7.80 -1.44 -4.89
C LYS A 58 -7.69 -2.92 -4.51
N HIS A 59 -6.54 -3.35 -4.00
CA HIS A 59 -6.36 -4.74 -3.56
C HIS A 59 -7.25 -5.11 -2.37
N SER A 60 -7.44 -4.22 -1.40
CA SER A 60 -8.35 -4.45 -0.28
C SER A 60 -9.80 -4.61 -0.73
N THR A 61 -10.25 -3.76 -1.67
CA THR A 61 -11.59 -3.86 -2.26
C THR A 61 -11.77 -5.16 -3.04
N THR A 62 -10.78 -5.56 -3.83
CA THR A 62 -10.80 -6.83 -4.57
C THR A 62 -10.80 -8.03 -3.62
N ALA A 63 -9.98 -8.02 -2.57
CA ALA A 63 -9.97 -9.06 -1.54
C ALA A 63 -11.34 -9.19 -0.86
N HIS A 64 -11.95 -8.06 -0.51
CA HIS A 64 -13.28 -8.00 0.08
C HIS A 64 -14.36 -8.54 -0.88
N GLY A 65 -14.27 -8.22 -2.17
CA GLY A 65 -15.14 -8.78 -3.20
C GLY A 65 -14.98 -10.29 -3.35
N HIS A 66 -13.75 -10.81 -3.29
CA HIS A 66 -13.49 -12.25 -3.31
C HIS A 66 -13.93 -12.96 -2.03
N SER A 67 -13.92 -12.28 -0.88
CA SER A 67 -14.38 -12.85 0.40
C SER A 67 -15.88 -13.10 0.47
N HIS A 68 -16.67 -12.51 -0.44
CA HIS A 68 -18.12 -12.70 -0.52
C HIS A 68 -18.53 -13.85 -1.46
N LYS A 69 -17.58 -14.53 -2.10
CA LYS A 69 -17.79 -15.67 -2.99
C LYS A 69 -17.27 -16.95 -2.36
#